data_AF-A0AAE4K0L9-F1
#
_entry.id   AF-A0AAE4K0L9-F1
#
_cell.length_a   1.000
_cell.length_b   1.000
_cell.length_c   1.000
_cell.angle_alpha   90.00
_cell.angle_beta   90.00
_cell.angle_gamma   90.00
#
_symmetry.space_group_name_H-M   'P 1'
#
loop_
_entity.id
_entity.type
_entity.pdbx_description
1 polymer ?
#
loop_
_entity_poly.entity_id
_entity_poly.type
_entity_poly.pdbx_seq_one_letter_code
_entity_poly.pdbx_strand_id
1 'polypeptide(L)'
;MKFTPTHIVVLLVLVLLVFGSSKLPDIARSVGQSMKVFKKEVKELRDDDSKDSQAQIQQPQEGTYYTEPTQSGQTAQSAEGSSQK
;
A
#
# COMPACT_ATOMS: atom_id res chain seq x y z
N MET A 1 16.45 -38.99 -9.93
CA MET A 1 17.06 -37.64 -9.86
C MET A 1 16.71 -37.04 -8.50
N LYS A 2 17.68 -36.92 -7.59
CA LYS A 2 17.43 -36.41 -6.24
C LYS A 2 17.62 -34.88 -6.28
N PHE A 3 16.54 -34.12 -6.28
CA PHE A 3 16.62 -32.68 -6.06
C PHE A 3 17.08 -32.45 -4.63
N THR A 4 18.38 -32.21 -4.46
CA THR A 4 18.91 -31.85 -3.14
C THR A 4 18.65 -30.35 -2.90
N PRO A 5 18.22 -29.97 -1.69
CA PRO A 5 17.98 -28.56 -1.32
C PRO A 5 19.14 -27.63 -1.68
N THR A 6 20.36 -28.15 -1.72
CA THR A 6 21.58 -27.46 -2.14
C THR A 6 21.47 -26.82 -3.53
N HIS A 7 20.84 -27.48 -4.51
CA HIS A 7 20.69 -26.91 -5.87
C HIS A 7 19.80 -25.67 -5.86
N ILE A 8 18.76 -25.67 -5.02
CA ILE A 8 17.85 -24.53 -4.86
C ILE A 8 18.58 -23.35 -4.24
N VAL A 9 19.41 -23.60 -3.21
CA VAL A 9 20.22 -22.56 -2.57
C VAL A 9 21.20 -21.93 -3.57
N VAL A 10 21.88 -22.74 -4.37
CA VAL A 10 22.81 -22.24 -5.40
C VAL A 10 22.09 -21.35 -6.42
N LEU A 11 20.90 -21.76 -6.89
CA LEU A 11 20.09 -20.92 -7.79
C LEU A 11 19.65 -19.61 -7.12
N LEU A 12 19.23 -19.66 -5.85
CA LEU A 12 18.83 -18.46 -5.11
C LEU A 12 19.97 -17.46 -4.99
N VAL A 13 21.19 -17.94 -4.71
CA VAL A 13 22.40 -17.12 -4.66
C VAL A 13 22.70 -16.50 -6.02
N LEU A 14 22.53 -17.25 -7.12
CA LEU A 14 22.73 -16.74 -8.48
C LEU A 14 21.75 -15.61 -8.81
N VAL A 15 20.48 -15.78 -8.48
CA VAL A 15 19.44 -14.75 -8.64
C VAL A 15 19.77 -13.53 -7.79
N LEU A 16 20.16 -13.72 -6.53
CA LEU A 16 20.59 -12.62 -5.65
C LEU A 16 21.81 -11.87 -6.20
N LEU A 17 22.71 -12.53 -6.93
CA LEU A 17 23.88 -11.90 -7.53
C LEU A 17 23.50 -11.01 -8.72
N VAL A 18 22.56 -11.46 -9.55
CA VAL A 18 22.08 -10.72 -10.74
C VAL A 18 21.16 -9.56 -10.33
N PHE A 19 20.20 -9.83 -9.45
CA PHE A 19 19.18 -8.85 -9.05
C PHE A 19 19.60 -8.01 -7.84
N GLY A 20 20.53 -8.49 -7.02
CA GLY A 20 20.94 -7.85 -5.76
C GLY A 20 20.02 -8.16 -4.58
N SER A 21 20.56 -8.04 -3.36
CA SER A 21 19.84 -8.28 -2.10
C SER A 21 18.71 -7.27 -1.83
N SER A 22 18.77 -6.08 -2.42
CA SER A 22 17.74 -5.05 -2.23
C SER A 22 16.53 -5.18 -3.16
N LYS A 23 16.64 -5.86 -4.31
CA LYS A 23 15.54 -5.95 -5.29
C LYS A 23 14.59 -7.10 -5.04
N LEU A 24 15.10 -8.24 -4.57
CA LEU A 24 14.28 -9.39 -4.17
C LEU A 24 13.20 -9.05 -3.11
N PRO A 25 13.51 -8.37 -1.99
CA PRO A 25 12.49 -8.03 -1.00
C PRO A 25 11.48 -6.99 -1.52
N ASP A 26 11.90 -6.12 -2.43
CA ASP A 26 11.04 -5.10 -3.02
C ASP A 26 9.99 -5.73 -3.96
N ILE A 27 10.45 -6.62 -4.85
CA ILE A 27 9.58 -7.40 -5.75
C ILE A 27 8.65 -8.31 -4.93
N ALA A 28 9.16 -8.99 -3.90
CA ALA A 28 8.33 -9.83 -3.04
C ALA A 28 7.25 -9.03 -2.31
N ARG A 29 7.55 -7.79 -1.88
CA ARG A 29 6.57 -6.90 -1.23
C ARG A 29 5.48 -6.45 -2.21
N SER A 30 5.84 -6.01 -3.41
CA SER A 30 4.85 -5.56 -4.40
C SER A 30 3.93 -6.70 -4.85
N VAL A 31 4.51 -7.86 -5.18
CA VAL A 31 3.76 -9.07 -5.54
C VAL A 31 2.90 -9.56 -4.37
N GLY A 32 3.44 -9.52 -3.14
CA GLY A 32 2.72 -9.90 -1.94
C GLY A 32 1.51 -9.02 -1.65
N GLN A 33 1.61 -7.71 -1.88
CA GLN A 33 0.47 -6.80 -1.76
C GLN A 33 -0.61 -7.11 -2.82
N SER A 34 -0.23 -7.31 -4.08
CA SER A 34 -1.18 -7.69 -5.14
C SER A 34 -1.85 -9.04 -4.84
N MET A 35 -1.10 -10.04 -4.38
CA MET A 35 -1.65 -11.34 -3.97
C MET A 35 -2.61 -11.22 -2.78
N LYS A 36 -2.36 -10.31 -1.84
CA LYS A 36 -3.23 -10.08 -0.68
C LYS A 36 -4.59 -9.53 -1.11
N VAL A 37 -4.60 -8.55 -2.02
CA VAL A 37 -5.84 -7.99 -2.57
C VAL A 37 -6.58 -9.05 -3.38
N PHE A 38 -5.88 -9.70 -4.31
CA PHE A 38 -6.47 -10.78 -5.12
C PHE A 38 -7.06 -11.91 -4.26
N LYS A 39 -6.37 -12.33 -3.19
CA LYS A 39 -6.88 -13.36 -2.28
C LYS A 39 -8.11 -12.90 -1.50
N LYS A 40 -8.22 -11.61 -1.15
CA LYS A 40 -9.42 -11.07 -0.50
C LYS A 40 -10.59 -11.06 -1.46
N GLU A 41 -10.42 -10.52 -2.67
CA GLU A 41 -11.47 -10.48 -3.68
C GLU A 41 -11.95 -11.89 -4.07
N VAL A 42 -11.01 -12.81 -4.30
CA VAL A 42 -11.34 -14.22 -4.60
C VAL A 42 -12.02 -14.91 -3.42
N LYS A 43 -11.69 -14.54 -2.18
CA LYS A 43 -12.35 -15.07 -0.98
C LYS A 43 -13.77 -14.50 -0.85
N GLU A 44 -13.97 -13.21 -1.06
CA GLU A 44 -15.29 -12.58 -1.07
C GLU A 44 -16.18 -13.22 -2.14
N LEU A 45 -15.69 -13.38 -3.38
CA LEU A 45 -16.39 -14.09 -4.46
C LEU A 45 -16.78 -15.53 -4.09
N ARG A 46 -15.98 -16.21 -3.26
CA ARG A 46 -16.26 -17.58 -2.82
C ARG A 46 -17.15 -17.67 -1.59
N ASP A 47 -17.08 -16.66 -0.72
CA ASP A 47 -17.90 -16.57 0.49
C ASP A 47 -19.28 -15.95 0.20
N ASP A 48 -19.46 -15.20 -0.89
CA ASP A 48 -20.76 -14.64 -1.34
C ASP A 48 -21.73 -15.74 -1.81
N ASP A 49 -21.21 -16.88 -2.28
CA ASP A 49 -21.99 -18.11 -2.50
C ASP A 49 -22.35 -18.83 -1.18
N SER A 50 -21.73 -18.47 -0.05
CA SER A 50 -21.84 -19.21 1.21
C SER A 50 -22.56 -18.48 2.34
N LYS A 51 -22.25 -17.22 2.71
CA LYS A 51 -22.91 -16.56 3.87
C LYS A 51 -22.83 -15.03 3.84
N ASP A 52 -24.02 -14.43 3.76
CA ASP A 52 -24.42 -13.21 4.48
C ASP A 52 -23.83 -13.25 5.92
N SER A 53 -23.17 -12.18 6.37
CA SER A 53 -22.50 -11.97 7.68
C SER A 53 -20.96 -12.13 7.73
N GLN A 54 -20.24 -11.05 7.43
CA GLN A 54 -19.33 -10.40 8.41
C GLN A 54 -18.75 -9.10 7.83
N ALA A 55 -19.43 -7.98 8.11
CA ALA A 55 -18.84 -6.66 7.99
C ALA A 55 -17.75 -6.50 9.06
N GLN A 56 -16.49 -6.74 8.71
CA GLN A 56 -15.35 -6.35 9.55
C GLN A 56 -14.84 -4.98 9.09
N ILE A 57 -15.49 -3.93 9.60
CA ILE A 57 -14.98 -2.56 9.57
C ILE A 57 -13.58 -2.56 10.22
N GLN A 58 -12.52 -2.38 9.43
CA GLN A 58 -11.20 -2.02 9.95
C GLN A 58 -11.19 -0.50 10.19
N GLN A 59 -11.18 -0.10 11.47
CA GLN A 59 -10.96 1.27 11.93
C GLN A 59 -9.61 1.83 11.44
N PRO A 60 -9.55 3.07 10.93
CA PRO A 60 -8.30 3.81 10.78
C PRO A 60 -7.77 4.21 12.17
N GLN A 61 -6.58 3.74 12.55
CA GLN A 61 -5.89 4.26 13.73
C GLN A 61 -5.11 5.53 13.38
N GLU A 62 -5.42 6.58 14.13
CA GLU A 62 -4.83 7.92 14.16
C GLU A 62 -3.30 7.89 14.31
N GLY A 63 -2.62 8.70 13.50
CA GLY A 63 -1.24 9.13 13.70
C GLY A 63 -1.20 10.65 13.74
N THR A 64 -1.09 11.18 14.95
CA THR A 64 -0.95 12.59 15.30
C THR A 64 0.16 13.30 14.54
N TYR A 65 -0.18 14.36 13.80
CA TYR A 65 0.74 15.45 13.51
C TYR A 65 0.10 16.76 13.94
N TYR A 66 0.50 17.24 15.12
CA TYR A 66 0.36 18.65 15.46
C TYR A 66 1.44 19.42 14.71
N THR A 67 1.04 20.43 13.94
CA THR A 67 1.71 21.74 13.96
C THR A 67 0.63 22.80 13.78
N GLU A 68 0.17 23.32 14.91
CA GLU A 68 -0.36 24.69 14.96
C GLU A 68 0.84 25.63 14.81
N PRO A 69 0.77 26.61 13.90
CA PRO A 69 1.05 27.97 14.30
C PRO A 69 0.01 28.97 13.79
N THR A 70 -0.64 29.65 14.75
CA THR A 70 -0.94 31.09 14.78
C THR A 70 -1.80 31.70 13.66
N GLN A 71 -3.06 31.99 14.02
CA GLN A 71 -3.90 33.00 13.40
C GLN A 71 -3.47 34.42 13.83
N SER A 72 -2.98 35.23 12.88
CA SER A 72 -3.07 36.71 12.93
C SER A 72 -2.59 37.32 11.61
N GLY A 73 -3.54 37.82 10.81
CA GLY A 73 -3.21 38.50 9.55
C GLY A 73 -4.37 38.62 8.57
N GLN A 74 -5.43 39.33 8.96
CA GLN A 74 -6.23 40.05 7.98
C GLN A 74 -5.27 40.96 7.19
N THR A 75 -5.24 40.87 5.85
CA THR A 75 -5.27 42.00 4.89
C THR A 75 -5.21 41.45 3.45
N ALA A 76 -6.14 41.92 2.62
CA ALA A 76 -6.10 42.01 1.15
C ALA A 76 -6.22 40.73 0.30
N GLN A 77 -7.45 40.27 0.08
CA GLN A 77 -7.86 39.87 -1.28
C GLN A 77 -9.38 39.99 -1.46
N SER A 78 -9.89 41.21 -1.32
CA SER A 78 -11.30 41.53 -1.57
C SER A 78 -11.43 42.98 -2.04
N ALA A 79 -10.69 43.36 -3.07
CA ALA A 79 -10.94 44.58 -3.85
C ALA A 79 -10.05 44.57 -5.09
N GLU A 80 -10.52 43.98 -6.20
CA GLU A 80 -10.19 44.42 -7.57
C GLU A 80 -10.96 43.55 -8.56
N GLY A 81 -12.14 44.02 -8.97
CA GLY A 81 -12.93 43.34 -9.99
C GLY A 81 -14.43 43.54 -9.87
N SER A 82 -14.92 44.78 -9.76
CA SER A 82 -16.29 45.17 -10.16
C SER A 82 -16.60 46.62 -9.81
N SER A 83 -16.45 47.54 -10.77
CA SER A 83 -17.45 48.58 -11.10
C SER A 83 -16.85 49.76 -11.87
N GLN A 84 -17.45 49.98 -13.04
CA GLN A 84 -17.73 51.28 -13.65
C GLN A 84 -16.56 52.16 -14.14
N LYS A 85 -16.24 52.02 -15.42
CA LYS A 85 -16.62 53.01 -16.45
C LYS A 85 -16.64 52.37 -17.83
#